data_AF-A0A2G9YQA8-F1
#
_entry.id   AF-A0A2G9YQA8-F1
#
_cell.length_a   1.000
_cell.length_b   1.000
_cell.length_c   1.000
_cell.angle_alpha   90.00
_cell.angle_beta   90.00
_cell.angle_gamma   90.00
#
_symmetry.space_group_name_H-M   'P 1'
#
loop_
_entity.id
_entity.type
_entity.pdbx_description
1 polymer ?
#
loop_
_entity_poly.entity_id
_entity_poly.type
_entity_poly.pdbx_seq_one_letter_code
_entity_poly.pdbx_strand_id
1 'polypeptide(L)'
;MDFQDKTLTCKECGKDFTWTAGEQQFYQEKQLQNPPARCKDCRSARKQSRFGRSDVQFEITCKNCGKQDTVNFKPRDPSSVLCTECFRKERQAGEGQVKEEPAESQVKEESAEEKVKEEVKEKKE
;
A
#
# COMPACT_ATOMS: atom_id res chain seq x y z
N MET A 1 -10.30 -24.60 13.25
CA MET A 1 -9.28 -25.10 12.30
C MET A 1 -7.92 -24.84 12.90
N ASP A 2 -7.17 -25.88 13.22
CA ASP A 2 -5.78 -25.76 13.63
C ASP A 2 -4.93 -25.49 12.39
N PHE A 3 -4.38 -24.28 12.31
CA PHE A 3 -3.46 -23.92 11.23
C PHE A 3 -2.05 -24.23 11.67
N GLN A 4 -1.28 -24.86 10.78
CA GLN A 4 0.13 -25.18 11.00
C GLN A 4 0.96 -24.48 9.94
N ASP A 5 2.17 -24.09 10.29
CA ASP A 5 3.10 -23.47 9.37
C ASP A 5 3.39 -24.41 8.19
N LYS A 6 3.25 -23.89 6.97
CA LYS A 6 3.49 -24.64 5.74
C LYS A 6 4.58 -23.98 4.93
N THR A 7 5.57 -24.74 4.51
CA THR A 7 6.58 -24.25 3.58
C THR A 7 6.06 -24.37 2.14
N LEU A 8 6.10 -23.26 1.41
CA LEU A 8 5.69 -23.18 0.01
C LEU A 8 6.83 -22.62 -0.85
N THR A 9 6.88 -23.01 -2.12
CA THR A 9 7.90 -22.52 -3.06
C THR A 9 7.38 -21.31 -3.84
N CYS A 10 8.17 -20.24 -3.88
CA CYS A 10 7.82 -19.03 -4.60
C CYS A 10 7.89 -19.23 -6.12
N LYS A 11 6.80 -18.93 -6.84
CA LYS A 11 6.74 -19.06 -8.30
C LYS A 11 7.66 -18.09 -9.07
N GLU A 12 8.13 -17.01 -8.44
CA GLU A 12 8.98 -16.01 -9.11
C GLU A 12 10.47 -16.17 -8.84
N CYS A 13 10.88 -16.40 -7.59
CA CYS A 13 12.29 -16.54 -7.24
C CYS A 13 12.72 -17.98 -6.93
N GLY A 14 11.79 -18.94 -6.91
CA GLY A 14 12.08 -20.35 -6.60
C GLY A 14 12.45 -20.63 -5.14
N LYS A 15 12.51 -19.61 -4.28
CA LYS A 15 12.85 -19.78 -2.86
C LYS A 15 11.66 -20.31 -2.09
N ASP A 16 11.95 -21.16 -1.12
CA ASP A 16 10.98 -21.60 -0.14
C ASP A 16 10.67 -20.49 0.87
N PHE A 17 9.41 -20.38 1.27
CA PHE A 17 8.96 -19.43 2.26
C PHE A 17 7.87 -20.05 3.15
N THR A 18 7.79 -19.59 4.39
CA THR A 18 6.84 -20.09 5.37
C THR A 18 5.51 -19.34 5.23
N TRP A 19 4.44 -20.08 5.00
CA TRP A 19 3.07 -19.62 5.14
C TRP A 19 2.59 -19.93 6.55
N THR A 20 2.65 -18.92 7.41
CA THR A 20 2.44 -19.08 8.84
C THR A 20 0.98 -19.42 9.18
N ALA A 21 0.75 -20.02 10.35
CA ALA A 21 -0.58 -20.26 10.87
C ALA A 21 -1.42 -18.97 10.94
N GLY A 22 -0.81 -17.85 11.39
CA GLY A 22 -1.47 -16.54 11.45
C GLY A 22 -1.87 -15.99 10.07
N GLU A 23 -1.03 -16.17 9.05
CA GLU A 23 -1.40 -15.80 7.68
C GLU A 23 -2.55 -16.66 7.13
N GLN A 24 -2.61 -17.94 7.48
CA GLN A 24 -3.73 -18.80 7.07
C GLN A 24 -5.04 -18.40 7.73
N GLN A 25 -5.00 -18.01 9.00
CA GLN A 25 -6.16 -17.44 9.71
C GLN A 25 -6.68 -16.18 9.00
N PHE A 26 -5.77 -15.24 8.69
CA PHE A 26 -6.13 -14.03 7.96
C PHE A 26 -6.78 -14.34 6.59
N TYR A 27 -6.27 -15.34 5.86
CA TYR A 27 -6.85 -15.74 4.59
C TYR A 27 -8.26 -16.30 4.76
N GLN A 28 -8.53 -17.10 5.79
CA GLN A 28 -9.88 -17.60 6.06
C GLN A 28 -10.85 -16.49 6.48
N GLU A 29 -10.43 -15.58 7.37
CA GLU A 29 -11.26 -14.44 7.81
C GLU A 29 -11.65 -13.52 6.66
N LYS A 30 -10.74 -13.32 5.71
CA LYS A 30 -10.98 -12.53 4.50
C LYS A 30 -11.65 -13.33 3.38
N GLN A 31 -12.00 -14.61 3.61
CA GLN A 31 -12.59 -15.51 2.63
C GLN A 31 -11.69 -15.72 1.38
N LEU A 32 -10.37 -15.59 1.54
CA LEU A 32 -9.36 -15.91 0.52
C LEU A 32 -9.03 -17.41 0.59
N GLN A 33 -9.50 -18.16 -0.40
CA GLN A 33 -9.26 -19.62 -0.47
C GLN A 33 -7.89 -19.98 -1.05
N ASN A 34 -7.25 -19.07 -1.78
CA ASN A 34 -6.01 -19.37 -2.50
C ASN A 34 -4.77 -19.10 -1.64
N PRO A 35 -3.86 -20.07 -1.49
CA PRO A 35 -2.59 -19.85 -0.80
C PRO A 35 -1.71 -18.83 -1.52
N PRO A 36 -0.73 -18.24 -0.81
CA PRO A 36 0.21 -17.34 -1.43
C PRO A 36 1.07 -18.05 -2.48
N ALA A 37 1.02 -17.57 -3.73
CA ALA A 37 1.84 -18.12 -4.82
C ALA A 37 3.29 -17.56 -4.86
N ARG A 38 3.56 -16.54 -4.04
CA ARG A 38 4.82 -15.76 -4.03
C ARG A 38 5.19 -15.42 -2.59
N CYS A 39 6.48 -15.41 -2.31
CA CYS A 39 7.00 -14.98 -1.03
C CYS A 39 6.73 -13.48 -0.78
N LYS A 40 6.85 -13.07 0.49
CA LYS A 40 6.64 -11.69 0.93
C LYS A 40 7.51 -10.69 0.16
N ASP A 41 8.76 -11.06 -0.10
CA ASP A 41 9.72 -10.22 -0.80
C ASP A 41 9.31 -9.95 -2.25
N CYS A 42 9.00 -10.99 -3.03
CA CYS A 42 8.52 -10.84 -4.41
C CYS A 42 7.18 -10.09 -4.48
N ARG A 43 6.28 -10.29 -3.51
CA ARG A 43 5.04 -9.51 -3.41
C ARG A 43 5.31 -8.03 -3.16
N SER A 44 6.21 -7.71 -2.22
CA SER A 44 6.61 -6.34 -1.91
C SER A 44 7.33 -5.67 -3.07
N ALA A 45 8.29 -6.35 -3.70
CA ALA A 45 8.99 -5.86 -4.88
C ALA A 45 8.02 -5.58 -6.04
N ARG A 46 7.03 -6.45 -6.26
CA ARG A 46 6.02 -6.24 -7.30
C ARG A 46 5.08 -5.09 -6.94
N LYS A 47 4.67 -4.96 -5.68
CA LYS A 47 3.92 -3.80 -5.19
C LYS A 47 4.72 -2.54 -5.48
N GLN A 48 6.00 -2.51 -5.12
CA GLN A 48 6.89 -1.39 -5.38
C GLN A 48 7.12 -1.13 -6.87
N SER A 49 7.12 -2.14 -7.75
CA SER A 49 7.20 -1.93 -9.20
C SER A 49 5.91 -1.37 -9.81
N ARG A 50 4.75 -1.60 -9.18
CA ARG A 50 3.45 -1.08 -9.65
C ARG A 50 3.18 0.33 -9.12
N PHE A 51 3.61 0.61 -7.89
CA PHE A 51 3.48 1.92 -7.26
C PHE A 51 4.71 2.81 -7.48
N GLY A 52 5.84 2.20 -7.85
CA GLY A 52 7.00 2.83 -8.45
C GLY A 52 6.58 3.32 -9.82
N ARG A 53 6.02 4.53 -9.82
CA ARG A 53 5.79 5.35 -10.99
C ARG A 53 6.96 5.11 -11.94
N SER A 54 6.67 4.67 -13.17
CA SER A 54 7.63 4.84 -14.24
C SER A 54 8.07 6.30 -14.19
N ASP A 55 9.33 6.57 -13.85
CA ASP A 55 9.93 7.91 -13.90
C ASP A 55 9.91 8.49 -15.33
N VAL A 56 9.44 7.70 -16.30
CA VAL A 56 9.15 8.10 -17.67
C VAL A 56 7.89 8.96 -17.68
N GLN A 57 8.12 10.27 -17.74
CA GLN A 57 7.10 11.26 -18.02
C GLN A 57 6.87 11.36 -19.53
N PHE A 58 5.61 11.28 -19.96
CA PHE A 58 5.20 11.54 -21.33
C PHE A 58 4.53 12.91 -21.40
N GLU A 59 4.97 13.73 -22.35
CA GLU A 59 4.35 15.03 -22.64
C GLU A 59 3.03 14.81 -23.38
N ILE A 60 1.97 15.48 -22.91
CA ILE A 60 0.63 15.43 -23.50
C ILE A 60 0.07 16.84 -23.69
N THR A 61 -0.97 16.94 -24.51
CA THR A 61 -1.78 18.15 -24.65
C THR A 61 -3.19 17.86 -24.13
N CYS A 62 -3.63 18.60 -23.11
CA CYS A 62 -4.92 18.37 -22.48
C CYS A 62 -6.09 18.60 -23.47
N LYS A 63 -6.98 17.62 -23.58
CA LYS A 63 -8.18 17.72 -24.45
C LYS A 63 -9.14 18.85 -24.08
N ASN A 64 -9.27 19.17 -22.79
CA ASN A 64 -10.25 20.16 -22.30
C ASN A 64 -9.69 21.59 -22.30
N CYS A 65 -8.46 21.79 -21.81
CA CYS A 65 -7.88 23.12 -21.64
C CYS A 65 -6.72 23.46 -22.59
N GLY A 66 -6.23 22.50 -23.39
CA GLY A 66 -5.16 22.71 -24.37
C GLY A 66 -3.74 22.89 -23.79
N LYS A 67 -3.56 22.79 -22.46
CA LYS A 67 -2.25 22.97 -21.82
C LYS A 67 -1.35 21.73 -22.00
N GLN A 68 -0.04 21.95 -22.04
CA GLN A 68 0.96 20.89 -21.93
C GLN A 68 1.04 20.39 -20.48
N ASP A 69 1.05 19.07 -20.30
CA ASP A 69 1.12 18.41 -18.99
C ASP A 69 1.94 17.10 -19.12
N THR A 70 2.30 16.48 -18.00
CA THR A 70 3.11 15.26 -17.97
C THR A 70 2.39 14.12 -17.27
N VAL A 71 2.39 12.96 -17.93
CA VAL A 71 1.75 11.74 -17.39
C VAL A 71 2.74 10.59 -17.27
N ASN A 72 2.58 9.77 -16.22
CA ASN A 72 3.50 8.67 -15.92
C ASN A 72 3.15 7.36 -16.64
N PHE A 73 2.16 7.37 -17.53
CA PHE A 73 1.76 6.21 -18.34
C PHE A 73 1.90 6.55 -19.81
N LYS A 74 2.17 5.55 -20.65
CA LYS A 74 2.24 5.74 -22.11
C LYS A 74 0.82 5.90 -22.68
N PRO A 75 0.40 7.10 -23.14
CA PRO A 75 -0.92 7.27 -23.74
C PRO A 75 -0.99 6.60 -25.11
N ARG A 76 -2.15 6.05 -25.47
CA ARG A 76 -2.41 5.51 -26.82
C ARG A 76 -2.57 6.63 -27.84
N ASP A 77 -3.30 7.69 -27.44
CA ASP A 77 -3.54 8.89 -28.22
C ASP A 77 -3.25 10.11 -27.34
N PRO A 78 -2.23 10.94 -27.66
CA PRO A 78 -1.80 12.05 -26.80
C PRO A 78 -2.86 13.15 -26.64
N SER A 79 -3.75 13.30 -27.62
CA SER A 79 -4.82 14.31 -27.62
C SER A 79 -6.08 13.89 -26.86
N SER A 80 -6.17 12.63 -26.39
CA SER A 80 -7.32 12.14 -25.62
C SER A 80 -7.14 12.28 -24.11
N VAL A 81 -5.95 12.68 -23.64
CA VAL A 81 -5.62 12.71 -22.23
C VAL A 81 -5.96 14.08 -21.63
N LEU A 82 -6.35 14.09 -20.35
CA LEU A 82 -6.64 15.29 -19.58
C LEU A 82 -5.46 15.63 -18.67
N CYS A 83 -5.22 16.92 -18.43
CA CYS A 83 -4.30 17.34 -17.37
C CYS A 83 -4.83 16.96 -15.99
N THR A 84 -3.94 16.94 -14.99
CA THR A 84 -4.26 16.57 -13.60
C THR A 84 -5.49 17.32 -13.06
N GLU A 85 -5.60 18.61 -13.37
CA GLU A 85 -6.70 19.47 -12.92
C GLU A 85 -8.04 19.14 -13.60
N CYS A 86 -8.04 18.97 -14.92
CA CYS A 86 -9.25 18.61 -15.67
C CYS A 86 -9.72 17.20 -15.31
N PHE A 87 -8.79 16.25 -15.11
CA PHE A 87 -9.10 14.90 -14.68
C PHE A 87 -9.72 14.88 -13.26
N ARG A 88 -9.17 15.66 -12.32
CA ARG A 88 -9.73 15.79 -10.97
C ARG A 88 -11.16 16.34 -10.99
N LYS A 89 -11.41 17.38 -11.79
CA LYS A 89 -12.75 17.97 -11.94
C LYS A 89 -13.75 17.00 -12.55
N GLU A 90 -13.36 16.27 -13.60
CA GLU A 90 -14.23 15.29 -14.26
C GLU A 90 -14.53 14.08 -13.36
N ARG A 91 -13.54 13.62 -12.58
CA ARG A 91 -13.71 12.55 -11.58
C ARG A 91 -14.58 12.98 -10.39
N GLN A 92 -14.59 14.27 -10.03
CA GLN A 92 -15.49 14.79 -8.99
C GLN A 92 -16.94 14.94 -9.49
N ALA A 93 -17.14 15.07 -10.81
CA ALA A 93 -18.45 15.18 -11.45
C ALA A 93 -19.05 13.81 -11.84
N GLY A 94 -18.21 12.79 -12.10
CA GLY A 94 -18.63 11.43 -12.43
C GLY A 94 -18.52 10.49 -11.23
N GLU A 95 -19.65 10.01 -10.72
CA GLU A 95 -19.78 9.05 -9.61
C GLU A 95 -18.75 7.90 -9.67
N GLY A 96 -17.81 7.88 -8.71
CA GLY A 96 -16.75 6.87 -8.64
C GLY A 96 -15.91 6.96 -7.37
N GLN A 97 -16.50 6.51 -6.26
CA GLN A 97 -15.90 6.47 -4.92
C GLN A 97 -14.58 5.67 -4.89
N VAL A 98 -13.47 6.34 -4.61
CA VAL A 98 -12.39 5.74 -3.81
C VAL A 98 -12.12 6.76 -2.70
N LYS A 99 -12.47 6.38 -1.47
CA LYS A 99 -12.10 7.13 -0.27
C LYS A 99 -10.57 7.11 -0.20
N GLU A 100 -9.92 8.18 -0.65
CA GLU A 100 -8.62 8.55 -0.12
C GLU A 100 -8.88 8.93 1.33
N GLU A 101 -8.58 7.99 2.23
CA GLU A 101 -8.42 8.31 3.64
C GLU A 101 -7.11 9.11 3.74
N PRO A 102 -7.15 10.38 4.15
CA PRO A 102 -5.93 11.14 4.36
C PRO A 102 -5.16 10.49 5.52
N ALA A 103 -3.94 10.03 5.22
CA ALA A 103 -2.99 9.60 6.22
C ALA A 103 -2.47 10.83 6.96
N GLU A 104 -3.23 11.33 7.93
CA GLU A 104 -2.74 12.29 8.90
C GLU A 104 -3.40 12.04 10.27
N SER A 105 -2.56 12.06 11.31
CA SER A 105 -2.86 11.93 12.75
C SER A 105 -2.88 10.48 13.24
N GLN A 106 -1.97 10.08 14.13
CA GLN A 106 -2.06 10.35 15.58
C GLN A 106 -0.65 10.25 16.22
N VAL A 107 -0.11 11.38 16.72
CA VAL A 107 0.07 11.79 18.15
C VAL A 107 1.00 10.88 18.97
N LYS A 108 2.18 11.34 19.42
CA LYS A 108 2.40 12.14 20.64
C LYS A 108 1.56 11.64 21.83
N GLU A 109 2.02 10.60 22.51
CA GLU A 109 1.73 10.31 23.92
C GLU A 109 2.69 9.21 24.40
N GLU A 110 3.89 9.61 24.82
CA GLU A 110 4.75 8.76 25.65
C GLU A 110 5.27 9.64 26.80
N SER A 111 4.32 10.17 27.58
CA SER A 111 4.52 10.73 28.93
C SER A 111 3.99 9.70 29.92
N ALA A 112 4.75 8.63 30.15
CA ALA A 112 4.44 7.65 31.20
C ALA A 112 5.68 6.83 31.61
N GLU A 113 6.86 7.44 31.73
CA GLU A 113 8.04 6.81 32.37
C GLU A 113 8.51 7.51 33.65
N GLU A 114 7.79 8.53 34.10
CA GLU A 114 8.03 9.24 35.37
C GLU A 114 6.95 8.88 36.40
N LYS A 115 6.90 7.62 36.84
CA LYS A 115 6.15 7.22 38.05
C LYS A 115 6.64 5.96 38.74
N VAL A 116 7.62 5.26 38.17
CA VAL A 116 8.14 3.98 38.73
C VAL A 116 9.40 4.19 39.59
N LYS A 117 9.99 5.40 39.64
CA LYS A 117 11.22 5.67 40.40
C LYS A 117 11.03 6.18 41.83
N GLU A 118 9.83 6.61 42.24
CA GLU A 118 9.60 7.10 43.61
C GLU A 118 9.18 5.99 44.59
N GLU A 119 8.51 4.92 44.17
CA GLU A 119 8.09 3.83 45.07
C GLU A 119 9.20 2.82 45.42
N VAL A 120 10.36 2.88 44.75
CA VAL A 120 11.54 2.03 45.03
C VAL A 120 12.64 2.82 45.75
N LYS A 121 12.27 3.65 46.73
CA LYS A 121 13.25 4.25 47.66
C LYS A 121 12.82 4.19 49.12
N GLU A 122 11.55 3.97 49.42
CA GLU A 122 11.04 3.96 50.80
C GLU A 122 10.94 2.56 51.44
N LYS A 123 11.41 1.51 50.75
CA LYS A 123 11.45 0.13 51.29
C LYS A 123 12.85 -0.46 51.48
N LYS A 124 13.87 0.40 51.51
CA LYS A 124 15.25 -0.02 51.78
C LYS A 124 16.01 1.02 52.59
N GLU A 125 15.47 1.36 53.76
CA GLU A 125 16.19 1.73 54.98
C GLU A 125 15.37 1.27 56.19
#